data_AF-A0A352Q3P6-F1
#
_entry.id   AF-A0A352Q3P6-F1
#
_cell.length_a   1.000
_cell.length_b   1.000
_cell.length_c   1.000
_cell.angle_alpha   90.00
_cell.angle_beta   90.00
_cell.angle_gamma   90.00
#
_symmetry.space_group_name_H-M   'P 1'
#
loop_
_entity.id
_entity.type
_entity.pdbx_description
1 polymer ?
#
loop_
_entity_poly.entity_id
_entity_poly.type
_entity_poly.pdbx_seq_one_letter_code
_entity_poly.pdbx_strand_id
1 'polypeptide(L)'
;MYRAFTAADQFSLKPDNVFLLTDGLPTLGKSAPRGSTVSGKKRGDLFREASKVLPKGVPVNVILFPMEGDPGAAAAYWQLGLASRGSFLSPSRDWP
;
A
#
# COMPACT_ATOMS: atom_id res chain seq x y z
N MET A 1 -1.03 -6.00 -2.07
CA MET A 1 -0.95 -4.66 -2.70
C MET A 1 -0.87 -4.72 -4.22
N TYR A 2 0.22 -5.21 -4.85
CA TYR A 2 0.38 -5.21 -6.32
C TYR A 2 -0.86 -5.73 -7.08
N ARG A 3 -1.33 -6.93 -6.72
CA ARG A 3 -2.52 -7.54 -7.34
C ARG A 3 -3.80 -6.73 -7.15
N ALA A 4 -3.97 -6.10 -5.98
CA ALA A 4 -5.14 -5.28 -5.69
C ALA A 4 -5.16 -4.03 -6.59
N PHE A 5 -3.99 -3.41 -6.80
CA PHE A 5 -3.89 -2.26 -7.70
C PHE A 5 -4.04 -2.67 -9.16
N THR A 6 -3.53 -3.84 -9.58
CA THR A 6 -3.81 -4.39 -10.92
C THR A 6 -5.30 -4.61 -11.12
N ALA A 7 -6.00 -5.18 -10.14
CA ALA A 7 -7.44 -5.39 -10.23
C ALA A 7 -8.21 -4.06 -10.35
N ALA A 8 -7.81 -3.04 -9.58
CA ALA A 8 -8.40 -1.71 -9.66
C ALA A 8 -8.16 -1.02 -11.03
N ASP A 9 -7.00 -1.24 -11.65
CA ASP A 9 -6.69 -0.73 -13.00
C ASP A 9 -7.46 -1.45 -14.11
N GLN A 10 -7.89 -2.69 -13.87
CA GLN A 10 -8.68 -3.49 -14.82
C GLN A 10 -10.17 -3.13 -14.83
N PHE A 11 -10.64 -2.21 -13.98
CA PHE A 11 -12.02 -1.79 -13.99
C PHE A 11 -12.36 -1.01 -15.26
N SER A 12 -13.54 -1.27 -15.83
CA SER A 12 -14.03 -0.57 -17.04
C SER A 12 -14.19 0.93 -16.81
N LEU A 13 -14.49 1.34 -15.57
CA LEU A 13 -14.47 2.71 -15.11
C LEU A 13 -13.41 2.83 -14.02
N LYS A 14 -12.58 3.87 -14.11
CA LYS A 14 -11.56 4.12 -13.08
C LYS A 14 -12.24 4.46 -11.75
N PRO A 15 -11.73 3.94 -10.62
CA PRO A 15 -12.25 4.31 -9.31
C PRO A 15 -11.99 5.79 -9.02
N ASP A 16 -12.95 6.47 -8.39
CA ASP A 16 -12.79 7.86 -7.95
C ASP A 16 -11.92 7.99 -6.69
N ASN A 17 -11.89 6.95 -5.85
CA ASN A 17 -11.10 6.89 -4.62
C ASN A 17 -10.72 5.43 -4.30
N VAL A 18 -9.53 5.22 -3.73
CA VAL A 18 -9.08 3.93 -3.23
C VAL A 18 -8.84 4.02 -1.73
N PHE A 19 -9.46 3.14 -0.95
CA PHE A 19 -9.16 2.98 0.47
C PHE A 19 -8.25 1.78 0.68
N LEU A 20 -7.04 2.03 1.18
CA LEU A 20 -6.04 1.01 1.44
C LEU A 20 -5.97 0.74 2.95
N LEU A 21 -6.46 -0.44 3.35
CA LEU A 21 -6.35 -0.93 4.71
C LEU A 21 -5.15 -1.88 4.78
N THR A 22 -4.19 -1.59 5.65
CA THR A 22 -2.95 -2.35 5.72
C THR A 22 -2.32 -2.26 7.10
N ASP A 23 -1.49 -3.23 7.42
CA ASP A 23 -0.80 -3.39 8.71
C ASP A 23 0.73 -3.34 8.57
N GLY A 24 1.25 -3.32 7.35
CA GLY A 24 2.68 -3.20 7.06
C GLY A 24 2.97 -3.12 5.56
N LEU A 25 4.26 -3.08 5.18
CA LEU A 25 4.66 -3.06 3.78
C LEU A 25 4.34 -4.41 3.08
N PRO A 26 4.08 -4.39 1.77
CA PRO A 26 3.76 -5.59 1.02
C PRO A 26 4.91 -6.60 1.05
N THR A 27 4.58 -7.85 1.38
CA THR A 27 5.48 -9.01 1.32
C THR A 27 5.38 -9.76 -0.02
N LEU A 28 4.32 -9.52 -0.78
CA LEU A 28 4.04 -10.17 -2.07
C LEU A 28 4.10 -9.16 -3.22
N GLY A 29 4.80 -9.55 -4.29
CA GLY A 29 4.91 -8.78 -5.55
C GLY A 29 4.10 -9.38 -6.69
N LYS A 30 4.54 -9.06 -7.92
CA LYS A 30 3.97 -9.64 -9.15
C LYS A 30 4.15 -11.15 -9.22
N SER A 31 5.34 -11.64 -8.87
CA SER A 31 5.69 -13.06 -8.87
C SER A 31 5.57 -13.66 -7.46
N ALA A 32 5.30 -14.96 -7.39
CA ALA A 32 5.29 -15.68 -6.12
C ALA A 32 6.68 -15.58 -5.44
N PRO A 33 6.73 -15.39 -4.10
CA PRO A 33 7.99 -15.35 -3.37
C PRO A 33 8.68 -16.71 -3.45
N ARG A 34 10.02 -16.70 -3.57
CA ARG A 34 10.84 -17.92 -3.60
C ARG A 34 11.14 -18.51 -2.22
N GLY A 35 10.70 -17.85 -1.14
CA GLY A 35 10.94 -18.25 0.25
C GLY A 35 9.90 -17.68 1.20
N SER A 36 9.97 -18.07 2.47
CA SER A 36 8.99 -17.71 3.51
C SER A 36 9.24 -16.37 4.19
N THR A 37 10.40 -15.74 3.96
CA THR A 37 10.79 -14.47 4.59
C THR A 37 11.15 -13.40 3.57
N VAL A 38 10.83 -12.14 3.91
CA VAL A 38 11.10 -10.97 3.06
C VAL A 38 11.78 -9.90 3.90
N SER A 39 12.98 -9.48 3.47
CA SER A 39 13.75 -8.42 4.13
C SER A 39 13.05 -7.06 4.02
N GLY A 40 13.28 -6.17 4.98
CA GLY A 40 12.67 -4.83 4.99
C GLY A 40 12.93 -4.05 3.70
N LYS A 41 14.18 -4.10 3.17
CA LYS A 41 14.52 -3.51 1.87
C LYS A 41 13.64 -4.07 0.74
N LYS A 42 13.46 -5.39 0.69
CA LYS A 42 12.65 -6.03 -0.35
C LYS A 42 11.18 -5.63 -0.25
N ARG A 43 10.62 -5.48 0.96
CA ARG A 43 9.25 -4.97 1.16
C ARG A 43 9.09 -3.55 0.62
N GLY A 44 10.09 -2.68 0.84
CA GLY A 44 10.11 -1.33 0.24
C GLY A 44 10.20 -1.35 -1.29
N ASP A 45 10.99 -2.26 -1.86
CA ASP A 45 11.05 -2.46 -3.32
C ASP A 45 9.69 -2.91 -3.87
N LEU A 46 9.04 -3.87 -3.22
CA LEU A 46 7.70 -4.37 -3.55
C LEU A 46 6.62 -3.28 -3.46
N PHE A 47 6.73 -2.41 -2.45
CA PHE A 47 5.86 -1.24 -2.30
C PHE A 47 5.99 -0.30 -3.49
N ARG A 48 7.21 0.09 -3.86
CA ARG A 48 7.45 0.98 -5.00
C ARG A 48 7.00 0.37 -6.32
N GLU A 49 7.16 -0.94 -6.50
CA GLU A 49 6.64 -1.65 -7.66
C GLU A 49 5.11 -1.64 -7.71
N ALA A 50 4.46 -1.91 -6.57
CA ALA A 50 3.00 -1.88 -6.48
C ALA A 50 2.44 -0.49 -6.78
N SER A 51 2.99 0.57 -6.17
CA SER A 51 2.51 1.94 -6.36
C SER A 51 2.59 2.43 -7.82
N LYS A 52 3.45 1.85 -8.65
CA LYS A 52 3.52 2.16 -10.09
C LYS A 52 2.35 1.60 -10.90
N VAL A 53 1.64 0.59 -10.38
CA VAL A 53 0.48 -0.04 -11.02
C VAL A 53 -0.78 0.76 -10.79
N LEU A 54 -0.82 1.60 -9.75
CA LEU A 54 -2.01 2.37 -9.43
C LEU A 54 -2.41 3.26 -10.62
N PRO A 55 -3.71 3.31 -10.98
CA PRO A 55 -4.19 4.20 -12.02
C PRO A 55 -3.86 5.66 -11.67
N LYS A 56 -3.25 6.38 -12.62
CA LYS A 56 -2.90 7.79 -12.43
C LYS A 56 -4.16 8.63 -12.18
N GLY A 57 -4.06 9.54 -11.21
CA GLY A 57 -5.12 10.49 -10.88
C GLY A 57 -6.17 9.97 -9.89
N VAL A 58 -5.97 8.78 -9.32
CA VAL A 58 -6.87 8.22 -8.29
C VAL A 58 -6.31 8.50 -6.89
N PRO A 59 -7.02 9.24 -6.02
CA PRO A 59 -6.67 9.42 -4.61
C PRO A 59 -6.61 8.11 -3.84
N VAL A 60 -5.54 7.92 -3.07
CA VAL A 60 -5.37 6.76 -2.18
C VAL A 60 -5.44 7.23 -0.73
N ASN A 61 -6.50 6.82 -0.04
CA ASN A 61 -6.70 7.02 1.38
C ASN A 61 -6.20 5.79 2.12
N VAL A 62 -5.12 5.93 2.90
CA VAL A 62 -4.50 4.82 3.60
C VAL A 62 -4.90 4.83 5.07
N ILE A 63 -5.33 3.67 5.57
CA ILE A 63 -5.51 3.39 7.00
C ILE A 63 -4.45 2.35 7.36
N LEU A 64 -3.42 2.78 8.10
CA LEU A 64 -2.34 1.94 8.59
C LEU A 64 -2.62 1.51 10.02
N PHE A 65 -2.91 0.24 10.23
CA PHE A 65 -3.11 -0.28 11.58
C PHE A 65 -1.77 -0.34 12.33
N PRO A 66 -1.74 0.02 13.62
CA PRO A 66 -0.52 0.08 14.41
C PRO A 66 0.02 -1.34 14.68
N MET A 67 1.08 -1.72 13.98
CA MET A 67 1.82 -2.97 14.21
C MET A 67 3.30 -2.70 14.48
N GLU A 68 3.86 -3.47 15.42
CA GLU A 68 5.30 -3.48 15.67
C GLU A 68 6.03 -4.16 14.50
N GLY A 69 7.16 -3.59 14.06
CA GLY A 69 8.11 -4.29 13.20
C GLY A 69 8.25 -3.80 11.76
N ASP A 70 7.59 -2.69 11.37
CA ASP A 70 7.83 -2.06 10.07
C ASP A 70 7.97 -0.51 10.16
N PRO A 71 9.10 -0.01 10.68
CA PRO A 71 9.30 1.43 10.88
C PRO A 71 9.24 2.25 9.57
N GLY A 72 9.41 1.59 8.41
CA GLY A 72 9.33 2.24 7.11
C GLY A 72 7.91 2.37 6.55
N ALA A 73 6.94 1.62 7.09
CA ALA A 73 5.58 1.58 6.55
C ALA A 73 4.89 2.96 6.63
N ALA A 74 4.91 3.62 7.79
CA ALA A 74 4.25 4.90 7.99
C ALA A 74 4.73 5.97 7.00
N ALA A 75 6.05 6.13 6.84
CA ALA A 75 6.62 7.08 5.91
C ALA A 75 6.26 6.75 4.44
N ALA A 76 6.30 5.48 4.06
CA ALA A 76 5.98 5.04 2.71
C ALA A 76 4.50 5.32 2.35
N TYR A 77 3.58 4.98 3.26
CA TYR A 77 2.16 5.20 3.05
C TYR A 77 1.76 6.68 3.12
N TRP A 78 2.41 7.47 3.97
CA TRP A 78 2.25 8.93 3.98
C TRP A 78 2.63 9.55 2.63
N GLN A 79 3.79 9.15 2.07
CA GLN A 79 4.21 9.60 0.75
C GLN A 79 3.23 9.18 -0.37
N LEU A 80 2.65 7.98 -0.28
CA LEU A 80 1.65 7.51 -1.25
C LEU A 80 0.36 8.33 -1.20
N GLY A 81 -0.15 8.63 0.00
CA GLY A 81 -1.30 9.51 0.16
C GLY A 81 -1.04 10.89 -0.45
N LEU A 82 0.11 11.50 -0.10
CA LEU A 82 0.49 12.80 -0.63
C LEU A 82 0.61 12.82 -2.16
N ALA A 83 1.30 11.83 -2.74
CA ALA A 83 1.53 11.74 -4.18
C ALA A 83 0.24 11.47 -4.98
N SER A 84 -0.74 10.78 -4.38
CA SER A 84 -2.03 10.49 -5.00
C SER A 84 -3.10 11.55 -4.74
N ARG A 85 -2.82 12.57 -3.91
CA ARG A 85 -3.81 13.52 -3.36
C ARG A 85 -4.89 12.85 -2.49
N GLY A 86 -4.55 11.73 -1.87
CA GLY A 86 -5.36 11.09 -0.84
C GLY A 86 -4.91 11.45 0.58
N SER A 87 -5.39 10.69 1.55
CA SER A 87 -5.13 10.90 2.98
C SER A 87 -4.38 9.73 3.61
N PHE A 88 -3.76 9.97 4.78
CA PHE A 88 -3.12 8.93 5.59
C PHE A 88 -3.63 9.03 7.03
N LEU A 89 -4.09 7.91 7.57
CA LEU A 89 -4.53 7.75 8.95
C LEU A 89 -3.82 6.54 9.56
N SER A 90 -3.30 6.70 10.77
CA SER A 90 -2.76 5.60 11.58
C SER A 90 -3.47 5.60 12.93
N PRO A 91 -4.63 4.91 13.06
CA PRO A 91 -5.37 4.89 14.32
C PRO A 91 -4.55 4.26 15.45
N SER A 92 -4.91 4.56 16.70
CA SER A 92 -4.39 3.85 17.87
C SER A 92 -4.92 2.41 17.93
N ARG A 93 -4.31 1.54 18.75
CA ARG A 93 -4.78 0.16 18.95
C ARG A 93 -6.22 0.09 19.47
N ASP A 94 -6.65 1.12 20.19
CA ASP A 94 -7.94 1.19 20.87
C ASP A 94 -9.07 1.76 19.98
N TRP A 95 -8.85 1.92 18.67
CA TRP A 95 -9.85 2.35 17.70
C TRP A 95 -10.79 1.19 17.30
N PRO A 96 -12.11 1.40 17.12
CA PRO A 96 -12.81 2.69 17.07
C PRO A 96 -13.07 3.35 18.43
#